data_AF-M2SWA5-F1
#
_entry.id   AF-M2SWA5-F1
#
_cell.length_a   1.000
_cell.length_b   1.000
_cell.length_c   1.000
_cell.angle_alpha   90.00
_cell.angle_beta   90.00
_cell.angle_gamma   90.00
#
_symmetry.space_group_name_H-M   'P 1'
#
loop_
_entity.id
_entity.type
_entity.pdbx_description
1 polymer ?
#
loop_
_entity_poly.entity_id
_entity_poly.type
_entity_poly.pdbx_seq_one_letter_code
_entity_poly.pdbx_strand_id
1 'polypeptide(L)'
;DAYLIFTTSAAAVYPLPLSELYSATKYDTIVSMRSIAQLMIVDKIRVNAICTGAVLTPILPSEVRSALPHKVLTPVSIVVSVVLSLVDGNEMTDADGYQIPGNKLHGQTVEASVDKFYFRPQPGYCDGNMERVWAVL
;
A
#
# COMPACT_ATOMS: atom_id res chain seq x y z
N ASP A 1 5.30 20.00 5.87
CA ASP A 1 5.17 18.58 6.25
C ASP A 1 5.97 17.73 5.29
N ALA A 2 6.66 16.72 5.80
CA ALA A 2 7.47 15.82 4.99
C ALA A 2 6.76 14.47 4.83
N TYR A 3 7.04 13.78 3.73
CA TYR A 3 6.32 12.58 3.34
C TYR A 3 7.26 11.50 2.85
N LEU A 4 6.97 10.26 3.24
CA LEU A 4 7.66 9.08 2.77
C LEU A 4 6.64 8.06 2.27
N ILE A 5 6.74 7.70 0.99
CA ILE A 5 5.84 6.73 0.37
C ILE A 5 6.64 5.52 -0.09
N PHE A 6 6.38 4.37 0.53
CA PHE A 6 6.96 3.11 0.12
C PHE A 6 6.25 2.59 -1.13
N THR A 7 7.00 2.36 -2.20
CA THR A 7 6.48 1.66 -3.38
C THR A 7 6.62 0.15 -3.19
N THR A 8 5.49 -0.50 -2.97
CA THR A 8 5.41 -1.96 -2.83
C THR A 8 4.66 -2.57 -4.03
N SER A 9 3.96 -3.68 -3.86
CA SER A 9 3.27 -4.41 -4.92
C SER A 9 2.02 -5.06 -4.36
N ALA A 10 1.01 -5.28 -5.20
CA ALA A 10 -0.12 -6.16 -4.85
C ALA A 10 0.35 -7.56 -4.41
N ALA A 11 1.53 -8.01 -4.85
CA ALA A 11 2.17 -9.26 -4.42
C ALA A 11 2.55 -9.31 -2.93
N ALA A 12 2.56 -8.16 -2.24
CA ALA A 12 2.71 -8.08 -0.80
C ALA A 12 1.43 -8.51 -0.06
N VAL A 13 0.27 -8.35 -0.68
CA VAL A 13 -1.05 -8.71 -0.11
C VAL A 13 -1.51 -10.06 -0.64
N TYR A 14 -1.25 -10.31 -1.93
CA TYR A 14 -1.63 -11.51 -2.66
C TYR A 14 -0.35 -12.23 -3.13
N PRO A 15 0.18 -13.18 -2.34
CA PRO A 15 1.46 -13.83 -2.66
C PRO A 15 1.45 -14.46 -4.05
N LEU A 16 2.50 -14.20 -4.84
CA LEU A 16 2.65 -14.77 -6.17
C LEU A 16 3.25 -16.18 -6.06
N PRO A 17 2.56 -17.22 -6.56
CA PRO A 17 3.15 -18.54 -6.71
C PRO A 17 4.45 -18.44 -7.53
N LEU A 18 5.50 -19.16 -7.12
CA LEU A 18 6.82 -19.17 -7.78
C LEU A 18 7.65 -17.87 -7.68
N SER A 19 7.20 -16.88 -6.91
CA SER A 19 7.95 -15.64 -6.63
C SER A 19 7.96 -15.31 -5.14
N GLU A 20 8.23 -16.31 -4.31
CA GLU A 20 8.19 -16.23 -2.84
C GLU A 20 9.07 -15.10 -2.30
N LEU A 21 10.35 -15.05 -2.68
CA LEU A 21 11.29 -14.03 -2.20
C LEU A 21 10.81 -12.62 -2.56
N TYR A 22 10.24 -12.44 -3.76
CA TYR A 22 9.67 -11.16 -4.17
C TYR A 22 8.49 -10.77 -3.29
N SER A 23 7.52 -11.67 -3.10
CA SER A 23 6.37 -11.43 -2.22
C SER A 23 6.79 -11.17 -0.78
N ALA A 24 7.77 -11.91 -0.25
CA ALA A 24 8.32 -11.71 1.09
C ALA A 24 8.95 -10.33 1.26
N THR A 25 9.82 -9.92 0.32
CA THR A 25 10.43 -8.58 0.35
C THR A 25 9.37 -7.49 0.23
N LYS A 26 8.38 -7.65 -0.64
CA LYS A 26 7.31 -6.65 -0.79
C LYS A 26 6.40 -6.61 0.45
N TYR A 27 6.14 -7.72 1.10
CA TYR A 27 5.45 -7.75 2.39
C TYR A 27 6.24 -7.03 3.49
N ASP A 28 7.55 -7.26 3.57
CA ASP A 28 8.42 -6.60 4.55
C ASP A 28 8.40 -5.08 4.41
N THR A 29 8.31 -4.53 3.19
CA THR A 29 8.15 -3.08 3.02
C THR A 29 6.89 -2.52 3.69
N ILE A 30 5.78 -3.27 3.73
CA ILE A 30 4.55 -2.86 4.41
C ILE A 30 4.78 -2.89 5.93
N VAL A 31 5.40 -3.96 6.43
CA VAL A 31 5.70 -4.11 7.87
C VAL A 31 6.63 -3.00 8.33
N SER A 32 7.76 -2.82 7.65
CA SER A 32 8.73 -1.75 7.89
C SER A 32 8.07 -0.37 7.87
N MET A 33 7.23 -0.09 6.88
CA MET A 33 6.48 1.17 6.79
C MET A 33 5.61 1.38 8.03
N ARG A 34 4.81 0.38 8.44
CA ARG A 34 3.93 0.48 9.62
C ARG A 34 4.72 0.68 10.91
N SER A 35 5.85 -0.02 11.07
CA SER A 35 6.73 0.10 12.23
C SER A 35 7.33 1.49 12.38
N ILE A 36 7.80 2.10 11.28
CA ILE A 36 8.41 3.44 11.36
C ILE A 36 7.38 4.56 11.34
N ALA A 37 6.18 4.33 10.79
CA ALA A 37 5.16 5.36 10.69
C ALA A 37 4.93 6.00 12.07
N GLN A 38 4.54 5.22 13.08
CA GLN A 38 4.23 5.75 14.42
C GLN A 38 5.38 6.54 15.05
N LEU A 39 6.63 6.17 14.76
CA LEU A 39 7.81 6.91 15.24
C LEU A 39 7.95 8.26 14.53
N MET A 40 7.71 8.29 13.23
CA MET A 40 7.93 9.46 12.37
C MET A 40 6.84 10.53 12.50
N ILE A 41 5.69 10.22 13.11
CA ILE A 41 4.63 11.22 13.32
C ILE A 41 5.07 12.35 14.26
N VAL A 42 5.99 12.08 15.21
CA VAL A 42 6.50 13.09 16.16
C VAL A 42 7.24 14.21 15.44
N ASP A 43 7.90 13.87 14.32
CA ASP A 43 8.63 14.80 13.45
C ASP A 43 7.75 15.37 12.33
N LYS A 44 6.42 15.14 12.40
CA LYS A 44 5.44 15.56 11.39
C LYS A 44 5.74 14.99 10.00
N ILE A 45 6.24 13.75 9.96
CA ILE A 45 6.49 13.01 8.74
C ILE A 45 5.38 11.99 8.54
N ARG A 46 4.58 12.12 7.47
CA ARG A 46 3.57 11.10 7.13
C ARG A 46 4.21 10.00 6.29
N VAL A 47 4.13 8.77 6.80
CA VAL A 47 4.69 7.59 6.15
C VAL A 47 3.54 6.69 5.72
N ASN A 48 3.50 6.31 4.44
CA ASN A 48 2.47 5.42 3.87
C ASN A 48 3.10 4.47 2.84
N ALA A 49 2.34 3.50 2.35
CA ALA A 49 2.75 2.60 1.28
C ALA A 49 1.70 2.54 0.17
N ILE A 50 2.18 2.35 -1.07
CA ILE A 50 1.35 2.07 -2.24
C ILE A 50 1.67 0.69 -2.82
N CYS A 51 0.67 -0.19 -2.87
CA CYS A 51 0.72 -1.48 -3.57
C CYS A 51 0.26 -1.28 -5.01
N THR A 52 1.16 -1.42 -5.97
CA THR A 52 0.77 -1.36 -7.38
C THR A 52 0.20 -2.68 -7.86
N GLY A 53 -0.94 -2.63 -8.55
CA GLY A 53 -1.46 -3.73 -9.37
C GLY A 53 -0.61 -3.99 -10.61
N ALA A 54 -1.21 -4.55 -11.65
CA ALA A 54 -0.50 -4.90 -12.89
C ALA A 54 -0.16 -3.64 -13.72
N VAL A 55 0.96 -2.99 -13.41
CA VAL A 55 1.52 -1.89 -14.19
C VAL A 55 2.50 -2.45 -15.21
N LEU A 56 2.34 -2.09 -16.49
CA LEU A 56 3.28 -2.48 -17.54
C LEU A 56 4.62 -1.79 -17.30
N THR A 57 5.58 -2.55 -16.81
CA THR A 57 6.96 -2.11 -16.61
C THR A 57 7.92 -3.10 -17.24
N PRO A 58 9.17 -2.71 -17.58
CA PRO A 58 10.15 -3.61 -18.18
C PRO A 58 10.58 -4.78 -17.28
N ILE A 59 10.18 -4.81 -16.00
CA ILE A 59 10.48 -5.92 -15.09
C ILE A 59 9.69 -7.18 -15.44
N LEU A 60 8.54 -7.04 -16.12
CA LEU A 60 7.73 -8.16 -16.55
C LEU A 60 8.33 -8.77 -17.82
N PRO A 61 8.52 -10.11 -17.88
CA PRO A 61 8.92 -10.78 -19.12
C PRO A 61 8.00 -10.41 -20.28
N SER A 62 8.54 -10.34 -21.49
CA SER A 62 7.79 -9.96 -22.70
C SER A 62 6.54 -10.81 -22.90
N GLU A 63 6.64 -12.10 -22.61
CA GLU A 63 5.58 -13.09 -22.78
C GLU A 63 4.43 -12.80 -21.81
N VAL A 64 4.74 -12.49 -20.56
CA VAL A 64 3.75 -12.10 -19.53
C VAL A 64 3.10 -10.77 -19.91
N ARG A 65 3.90 -9.80 -20.35
CA ARG A 65 3.42 -8.48 -20.75
C ARG A 65 2.43 -8.57 -21.92
N SER A 66 2.70 -9.44 -22.89
CA SER A 66 1.82 -9.69 -24.05
C SER A 66 0.59 -10.53 -23.71
N ALA A 67 0.66 -11.37 -22.68
CA ALA A 67 -0.45 -12.21 -22.24
C ALA A 67 -1.46 -11.47 -21.34
N LEU A 68 -1.05 -10.39 -20.66
CA LEU A 68 -1.93 -9.63 -19.78
C LEU A 68 -3.03 -8.90 -20.55
N PRO A 69 -4.32 -9.18 -20.28
CA PRO A 69 -5.41 -8.44 -20.91
C PRO A 69 -5.34 -6.95 -20.58
N HIS A 70 -5.51 -6.08 -21.57
CA HIS A 70 -5.48 -4.62 -21.33
C HIS A 70 -6.43 -4.16 -20.23
N LYS A 71 -7.58 -4.84 -20.07
CA LYS A 71 -8.60 -4.53 -19.05
C LYS A 71 -8.16 -4.75 -17.60
N VAL A 72 -7.06 -5.50 -17.35
CA VAL A 72 -6.55 -5.73 -15.98
C VAL A 72 -5.33 -4.87 -15.66
N LEU A 73 -4.88 -4.06 -16.61
CA LEU A 73 -3.72 -3.20 -16.41
C LEU A 73 -4.10 -1.99 -15.58
N THR A 74 -3.23 -1.66 -14.63
CA THR A 74 -3.32 -0.43 -13.83
C THR A 74 -2.56 0.66 -14.56
N PRO A 75 -3.22 1.72 -15.05
CA PRO A 75 -2.53 2.87 -15.63
C PRO A 75 -1.66 3.56 -14.59
N VAL A 76 -0.50 4.04 -15.01
CA VAL A 76 0.42 4.82 -14.15
C VAL A 76 -0.29 6.06 -13.57
N SER A 77 -1.27 6.63 -14.28
CA SER A 77 -2.05 7.77 -13.79
C SER A 77 -2.79 7.48 -12.48
N ILE A 78 -3.28 6.24 -12.26
CA ILE A 78 -3.93 5.88 -11.00
C ILE A 78 -2.90 5.79 -9.87
N VAL A 79 -1.73 5.22 -10.13
CA VAL A 79 -0.62 5.19 -9.18
C VAL A 79 -0.21 6.61 -8.77
N VAL A 80 -0.02 7.50 -9.76
CA VAL A 80 0.33 8.90 -9.53
C VAL A 80 -0.77 9.62 -8.74
N SER A 81 -2.05 9.43 -9.10
CA SER A 81 -3.17 10.03 -8.39
C SER A 81 -3.17 9.64 -6.91
N VAL A 82 -2.99 8.34 -6.59
CA VAL A 82 -2.96 7.87 -5.21
C VAL A 82 -1.76 8.44 -4.46
N VAL A 83 -0.57 8.47 -5.08
CA VAL A 83 0.62 9.08 -4.48
C VAL A 83 0.38 10.56 -4.16
N LEU A 84 -0.20 11.31 -5.10
CA LEU A 84 -0.52 12.73 -4.87
C LEU A 84 -1.54 12.90 -3.75
N SER A 85 -2.62 12.11 -3.71
CA SER A 85 -3.59 12.16 -2.60
C SER A 85 -2.96 11.85 -1.24
N LEU A 86 -2.05 10.87 -1.19
CA LEU A 86 -1.27 10.57 0.00
C LEU A 86 -0.34 11.73 0.39
N VAL A 87 0.27 12.43 -0.58
CA VAL A 87 1.10 13.61 -0.33
C VAL A 87 0.27 14.81 0.13
N ASP A 88 -0.92 15.01 -0.43
CA ASP A 88 -1.81 16.12 -0.06
C ASP A 88 -2.36 15.96 1.36
N GLY A 89 -2.63 14.72 1.78
CA GLY A 89 -3.06 14.45 3.15
C GLY A 89 -4.50 14.84 3.45
N ASN A 90 -5.33 15.02 2.42
CA ASN A 90 -6.77 15.24 2.57
C ASN A 90 -7.48 13.92 2.90
N GLU A 91 -8.76 14.02 3.27
CA GLU A 91 -9.63 12.84 3.39
C GLU A 91 -9.63 12.03 2.08
N MET A 92 -9.59 10.71 2.21
CA MET A 92 -9.60 9.78 1.10
C MET A 92 -10.66 8.71 1.32
N THR A 93 -11.44 8.44 0.27
CA THR A 93 -12.47 7.39 0.22
C THR A 93 -12.10 6.41 -0.85
N ASP A 94 -11.93 5.14 -0.50
CA ASP A 94 -11.61 4.11 -1.48
C ASP A 94 -12.85 3.61 -2.24
N ALA A 95 -12.63 2.68 -3.18
CA ALA A 95 -13.70 2.16 -4.02
C ALA A 95 -14.76 1.33 -3.27
N ASP A 96 -14.48 0.87 -2.04
CA ASP A 96 -15.43 0.16 -1.18
C ASP A 96 -16.17 1.12 -0.22
N GLY A 97 -15.90 2.43 -0.32
CA GLY A 97 -16.48 3.46 0.54
C GLY A 97 -15.76 3.59 1.89
N TYR A 98 -14.60 2.94 2.06
CA TYR A 98 -13.81 3.05 3.28
C TYR A 98 -13.09 4.40 3.32
N GLN A 99 -13.36 5.17 4.37
CA GLN A 99 -12.91 6.56 4.52
C GLN A 99 -11.80 6.68 5.55
N ILE A 100 -10.70 7.31 5.15
CA ILE A 100 -9.62 7.71 6.04
C ILE A 100 -9.56 9.24 6.09
N PRO A 101 -9.86 9.86 7.24
CA PRO A 101 -9.64 11.29 7.45
C PRO A 101 -8.16 11.66 7.27
N GLY A 102 -7.89 12.87 6.78
CA GLY A 102 -6.52 13.33 6.49
C GLY A 102 -5.56 13.25 7.69
N ASN A 103 -6.04 13.52 8.90
CA ASN A 103 -5.25 13.41 10.14
C ASN A 103 -4.96 11.95 10.56
N LYS A 104 -5.55 10.96 9.89
CA LYS A 104 -5.28 9.53 10.04
C LYS A 104 -4.57 8.94 8.82
N LEU A 105 -4.22 9.76 7.82
CA LEU A 105 -3.57 9.34 6.57
C LEU A 105 -2.06 9.12 6.76
N HIS A 106 -1.75 8.19 7.67
CA HIS A 106 -0.43 7.83 8.14
C HIS A 106 -0.45 6.35 8.57
N GLY A 107 0.61 5.61 8.26
CA GLY A 107 0.68 4.16 8.43
C GLY A 107 -0.24 3.38 7.48
N GLN A 108 -0.78 4.04 6.45
CA GLN A 108 -1.75 3.46 5.53
C GLN A 108 -1.05 2.70 4.41
N THR A 109 -1.66 1.60 3.99
CA THR A 109 -1.29 0.88 2.77
C THR A 109 -2.44 1.02 1.78
N VAL A 110 -2.15 1.49 0.57
CA VAL A 110 -3.15 1.70 -0.48
C VAL A 110 -2.81 0.86 -1.69
N GLU A 111 -3.73 0.00 -2.12
CA GLU A 111 -3.61 -0.73 -3.38
C GLU A 111 -4.22 0.07 -4.52
N ALA A 112 -3.45 0.30 -5.58
CA ALA A 112 -3.93 0.87 -6.84
C ALA A 112 -4.16 -0.28 -7.84
N SER A 113 -5.39 -0.42 -8.34
CA SER A 113 -5.79 -1.53 -9.20
C SER A 113 -6.74 -1.06 -10.30
N VAL A 114 -6.33 -1.25 -11.55
CA VAL A 114 -7.05 -0.81 -12.75
C VAL A 114 -7.38 0.68 -12.65
N ASP A 115 -8.64 1.06 -12.43
CA ASP A 115 -9.14 2.43 -12.35
C ASP A 115 -9.50 2.87 -10.93
N LYS A 116 -9.14 2.05 -9.92
CA LYS A 116 -9.57 2.21 -8.52
C LYS A 116 -8.40 2.13 -7.56
N PHE A 117 -8.67 2.48 -6.31
CA PHE A 117 -7.79 2.16 -5.19
C PHE A 117 -8.57 1.62 -4.00
N TYR A 118 -7.85 0.93 -3.11
CA TYR A 118 -8.37 0.22 -1.94
C TYR A 118 -7.43 0.39 -0.75
N PHE A 119 -7.96 0.68 0.43
CA PHE A 119 -7.15 0.61 1.64
C PHE A 119 -6.91 -0.85 2.03
N ARG A 120 -5.67 -1.15 2.43
CA ARG A 120 -5.23 -2.46 2.94
C ARG A 120 -4.77 -2.31 4.39
N PRO A 121 -5.70 -2.19 5.35
CA PRO A 121 -5.35 -1.96 6.74
C PRO A 121 -4.56 -3.14 7.32
N GLN A 122 -3.90 -2.91 8.45
CA GLN A 122 -3.33 -3.99 9.24
C GLN A 122 -4.47 -4.98 9.62
N PRO A 123 -4.22 -6.30 9.59
CA PRO A 123 -5.15 -7.26 10.17
C PRO A 123 -5.46 -6.92 11.63
N GLY A 124 -6.71 -7.06 12.03
CA GLY A 124 -7.10 -6.88 13.43
C GLY A 124 -6.36 -7.84 14.36
N TYR A 125 -6.16 -7.43 15.61
CA TYR A 125 -5.64 -8.31 16.64
C TYR A 125 -6.61 -9.47 16.89
N CYS A 126 -6.08 -10.64 17.21
CA CYS A 126 -6.89 -11.85 17.41
C CYS A 126 -7.83 -11.76 18.62
N ASP A 127 -7.46 -10.96 19.63
CA ASP A 127 -8.26 -10.66 20.80
C ASP A 127 -7.76 -9.35 21.48
N GLY A 128 -8.46 -8.94 22.55
CA GLY A 128 -8.08 -7.75 23.32
C GLY A 128 -6.82 -7.93 24.18
N ASN A 129 -6.30 -9.15 24.38
CA ASN A 129 -5.02 -9.34 25.05
C ASN A 129 -3.86 -9.03 24.10
N MET A 130 -3.96 -9.48 22.86
CA MET A 130 -2.99 -9.19 21.82
C MET A 130 -2.91 -7.69 21.53
N GLU A 131 -4.06 -7.01 21.49
CA GLU A 131 -4.12 -5.54 21.39
C GLU A 131 -3.36 -4.85 22.54
N ARG A 132 -3.53 -5.31 23.79
CA ARG A 132 -2.81 -4.76 24.95
C ARG A 132 -1.31 -5.01 24.89
N VAL A 133 -0.88 -6.17 24.37
CA VAL A 133 0.54 -6.44 24.14
C VAL A 133 1.11 -5.44 23.14
N TRP A 134 0.42 -5.19 22.03
CA TRP A 134 0.87 -4.24 21.02
C TRP A 134 0.77 -2.77 21.45
N ALA A 135 -0.11 -2.43 22.39
CA ALA A 135 -0.23 -1.07 22.91
C ALA A 135 0.97 -0.62 23.77
N VAL A 136 1.84 -1.54 24.19
CA VAL A 136 3.05 -1.25 25.00
C VAL A 136 4.37 -1.48 24.27
N LEU A 137 4.32 -1.98 23.02
CA LEU A 137 5.47 -2.10 22.12
C LEU A 137 5.60 -0.83 21.26
#